data_AF-A0A2V8I8N8-F1
#
_entry.id   AF-A0A2V8I8N8-F1
#
_cell.length_a   1.000
_cell.length_b   1.000
_cell.length_c   1.000
_cell.angle_alpha   90.00
_cell.angle_beta   90.00
_cell.angle_gamma   90.00
#
_symmetry.space_group_name_H-M   'P 1'
#
loop_
_entity.id
_entity.type
_entity.pdbx_description
1 polymer ?
#
loop_
_entity_poly.entity_id
_entity_poly.type
_entity_poly.pdbx_seq_one_letter_code
_entity_poly.pdbx_strand_id
1 'polypeptide(L)'
;MALLRTLQEQTAALDKFGQRPADSHKINFGLETDFNSQYLWRGIVLSDRPVLQPSAWISGFGFEFTAWKNLNLTRTGENVHLHTTNLNLTYSHDWKKVRIEPSIDAYLNQPPEGFHDPNTGEASLKLS
;
A
#
# COMPACT_ATOMS: atom_id res chain seq x y z
N MET A 1 -13.97 -19.12 24.60
CA MET A 1 -14.93 -18.03 24.26
C MET A 1 -14.28 -16.67 24.00
N ALA A 2 -12.99 -16.44 24.30
CA ALA A 2 -12.29 -15.19 23.93
C ALA A 2 -11.66 -15.25 22.52
N LEU A 3 -11.12 -16.41 22.14
CA LEU A 3 -10.41 -16.59 20.86
C LEU A 3 -11.30 -16.38 19.62
N LEU A 4 -12.60 -16.71 19.71
CA LEU A 4 -13.54 -16.55 18.60
C LEU A 4 -13.90 -15.07 18.35
N ARG A 5 -13.87 -14.22 19.39
CA ARG A 5 -14.14 -12.79 19.26
C ARG A 5 -12.99 -12.05 18.60
N THR A 6 -11.75 -12.42 18.93
CA THR A 6 -10.55 -11.79 18.36
C THR A 6 -10.40 -12.06 16.87
N LEU A 7 -10.76 -13.26 16.40
CA LEU A 7 -10.79 -13.54 14.97
C LEU A 7 -11.91 -12.77 14.26
N GLN A 8 -13.10 -12.66 14.88
CA GLN A 8 -14.21 -11.90 14.31
C GLN A 8 -13.93 -10.39 14.24
N GLU A 9 -13.20 -9.83 15.21
CA GLU A 9 -12.72 -8.45 15.21
C GLU A 9 -11.62 -8.21 14.15
N GLN A 10 -10.74 -9.18 13.92
CA GLN A 10 -9.74 -9.11 12.85
C GLN A 10 -10.34 -9.29 11.46
N THR A 11 -11.33 -10.16 11.28
CA THR A 11 -12.07 -10.28 10.00
C THR A 11 -12.87 -9.01 9.72
N ALA A 12 -13.47 -8.38 10.74
CA ALA A 12 -14.14 -7.09 10.59
C ALA A 12 -13.17 -5.93 10.31
N ALA A 13 -11.94 -5.98 10.84
CA ALA A 13 -10.90 -5.00 10.54
C ALA A 13 -10.37 -5.15 9.11
N LEU A 14 -10.22 -6.38 8.60
CA LEU A 14 -9.88 -6.65 7.21
C LEU A 14 -11.02 -6.29 6.24
N ASP A 15 -12.28 -6.56 6.60
CA ASP A 15 -13.44 -6.18 5.77
C ASP A 15 -13.61 -4.66 5.66
N LYS A 16 -13.12 -3.89 6.65
CA LYS A 16 -13.12 -2.43 6.58
C LYS A 16 -12.11 -1.86 5.58
N PHE A 17 -11.11 -2.62 5.15
CA PHE A 17 -10.26 -2.25 4.03
C PHE A 17 -10.94 -2.50 2.67
N GLY A 18 -11.99 -3.34 2.62
CA GLY A 18 -12.67 -3.75 1.37
C GLY A 18 -14.06 -3.17 1.13
N GLN A 19 -14.68 -2.55 2.14
CA GLN A 19 -16.02 -1.96 2.04
C GLN A 19 -15.91 -0.43 2.03
N ARG A 20 -15.63 0.19 0.88
CA ARG A 20 -15.86 1.63 0.70
C ARG A 20 -17.34 1.83 0.38
N PRO A 21 -18.14 2.43 1.27
CA PRO A 21 -19.52 2.74 0.94
C PRO A 21 -19.54 3.79 -0.16
N ALA A 22 -20.23 3.46 -1.25
CA ALA A 22 -20.53 4.34 -2.36
C ALA A 22 -21.59 5.38 -1.97
N ASP A 23 -21.31 6.23 -0.98
CA ASP A 23 -21.89 7.57 -0.86
C ASP A 23 -21.42 8.28 0.41
N SER A 24 -20.80 9.44 0.20
CA SER A 24 -20.90 10.68 1.00
C SER A 24 -19.61 11.48 0.83
N HIS A 25 -19.72 12.81 0.82
CA HIS A 25 -18.63 13.79 0.66
C HIS A 25 -17.62 13.79 1.83
N LYS A 26 -17.38 12.63 2.44
CA LYS A 26 -16.52 12.44 3.59
C LYS A 26 -15.11 12.16 3.10
N ILE A 27 -14.19 12.99 3.58
CA ILE A 27 -12.76 12.76 3.42
C ILE A 27 -12.31 11.91 4.61
N ASN A 28 -11.71 10.76 4.33
CA ASN A 28 -11.05 9.93 5.32
C ASN A 28 -9.55 9.97 5.07
N PHE A 29 -8.76 9.85 6.12
CA PHE A 29 -7.32 9.72 6.00
C PHE A 29 -6.80 8.83 7.13
N GLY A 30 -5.64 8.23 6.89
CA GLY A 30 -4.97 7.37 7.86
C GLY A 30 -3.46 7.45 7.69
N LEU A 31 -2.77 7.14 8.78
CA LEU A 31 -1.33 6.94 8.80
C LEU A 31 -1.04 5.68 9.60
N GLU A 32 -0.25 4.81 9.01
CA GLU A 32 0.13 3.53 9.58
C GLU A 32 1.64 3.34 9.42
N THR A 33 2.22 2.48 10.24
CA THR A 33 3.65 2.16 10.13
C THR A 33 3.84 0.72 10.54
N ASP A 34 4.27 -0.08 9.60
CA ASP A 34 4.54 -1.49 9.82
C ASP A 34 6.02 -1.73 10.13
N PHE A 35 6.29 -2.65 11.05
CA PHE A 35 7.64 -3.12 11.36
C PHE A 35 7.72 -4.60 11.01
N ASN A 36 8.56 -4.92 10.02
CA ASN A 36 8.69 -6.26 9.50
C ASN A 36 10.14 -6.74 9.64
N SER A 37 10.35 -7.98 10.06
CA SER A 37 11.70 -8.56 10.24
C SER A 37 12.47 -8.75 8.93
N GLN A 38 11.75 -8.84 7.81
CA GLN A 38 12.28 -8.99 6.45
C GLN A 38 11.30 -8.36 5.45
N TYR A 39 11.79 -7.87 4.32
CA TYR A 39 10.94 -7.35 3.25
C TYR A 39 10.74 -8.42 2.17
N LEU A 40 9.47 -8.81 1.93
CA LEU A 40 9.08 -9.68 0.85
C LEU A 40 8.21 -8.93 -0.16
N TRP A 41 8.46 -9.14 -1.45
CA TRP A 41 7.66 -8.59 -2.54
C TRP A 41 7.33 -9.69 -3.56
N ARG A 42 6.03 -9.91 -3.82
CA ARG A 42 5.53 -10.94 -4.75
C ARG A 42 6.17 -12.33 -4.55
N GLY A 43 6.48 -12.69 -3.30
CA GLY A 43 7.10 -13.97 -2.93
C GLY A 43 8.63 -14.00 -2.97
N ILE A 44 9.30 -12.92 -3.37
CA ILE A 44 10.76 -12.79 -3.39
C ILE A 44 11.20 -11.99 -2.16
N VAL A 45 12.20 -12.48 -1.42
CA VAL A 45 12.83 -11.74 -0.31
C VAL A 45 13.74 -10.67 -0.90
N LEU A 46 13.37 -9.39 -0.71
CA LEU A 46 14.15 -8.24 -1.18
C LEU A 46 15.09 -7.69 -0.10
N SER A 47 14.80 -7.95 1.17
CA SER A 47 15.69 -7.64 2.30
C SER A 47 15.51 -8.70 3.37
N ASP A 48 16.61 -9.25 3.86
CA ASP A 48 16.68 -10.21 4.97
C ASP A 48 16.78 -9.52 6.35
N ARG A 49 16.65 -8.19 6.38
CA ARG A 49 16.81 -7.36 7.58
C ARG A 49 15.51 -6.67 7.99
N PRO A 50 15.39 -6.23 9.26
CA PRO A 50 14.25 -5.45 9.71
C PRO A 50 14.03 -4.17 8.90
N VAL A 51 12.80 -3.98 8.46
CA VAL A 51 12.34 -2.82 7.70
C VAL A 51 11.19 -2.12 8.43
N LEU A 52 11.14 -0.81 8.27
CA LEU A 52 10.04 0.05 8.67
C LEU A 52 9.28 0.50 7.43
N GLN A 53 7.97 0.36 7.45
CA GLN A 53 7.12 0.58 6.29
C GLN A 53 6.00 1.56 6.64
N PRO A 54 6.29 2.86 6.71
CA PRO A 54 5.26 3.87 6.88
C PRO A 54 4.36 3.94 5.65
N SER A 55 3.06 4.08 5.90
CA SER A 55 2.05 4.30 4.89
C SER A 55 1.10 5.40 5.33
N ALA A 56 0.59 6.15 4.37
CA ALA A 56 -0.44 7.14 4.58
C ALA A 56 -1.44 7.07 3.44
N TRP A 57 -2.71 7.23 3.74
CA TRP A 57 -3.76 7.19 2.74
C TRP A 57 -4.79 8.29 2.98
N ILE A 58 -5.40 8.74 1.91
CA ILE A 58 -6.51 9.70 1.91
C ILE A 58 -7.55 9.23 0.90
N SER A 59 -8.82 9.20 1.29
CA SER A 59 -9.92 8.81 0.41
C SER A 59 -11.10 9.76 0.52
N GLY A 60 -11.81 9.93 -0.57
CA GLY A 60 -12.99 10.80 -0.66
C GLY A 60 -13.43 10.96 -2.11
N PHE A 61 -14.73 11.24 -2.32
CA PHE A 61 -15.29 11.49 -3.65
C PHE A 61 -15.03 10.37 -4.68
N GLY A 62 -14.91 9.12 -4.21
CA GLY A 62 -14.57 7.96 -5.05
C GLY A 62 -13.09 7.80 -5.33
N PHE A 63 -12.23 8.73 -4.93
CA PHE A 63 -10.77 8.60 -5.04
C PHE A 63 -10.17 8.05 -3.75
N GLU A 64 -9.09 7.29 -3.88
CA GLU A 64 -8.16 6.97 -2.81
C GLU A 64 -6.74 7.14 -3.31
N PHE A 65 -5.95 7.88 -2.55
CA PHE A 65 -4.53 8.05 -2.77
C PHE A 65 -3.77 7.49 -1.58
N THR A 66 -2.76 6.66 -1.86
CA THR A 66 -1.93 6.01 -0.85
C THR A 66 -0.47 6.23 -1.17
N ALA A 67 0.28 6.73 -0.20
CA ALA A 67 1.72 6.83 -0.25
C ALA A 67 2.31 5.82 0.73
N TRP A 68 3.23 5.00 0.25
CA TRP A 68 3.90 3.97 1.02
C TRP A 68 5.39 4.05 0.80
N LYS A 69 6.19 3.84 1.85
CA LYS A 69 7.65 3.86 1.73
C LYS A 69 8.26 2.68 2.46
N ASN A 70 9.29 2.09 1.87
CA ASN A 70 10.12 1.11 2.55
C ASN A 70 11.40 1.77 3.08
N LEU A 71 11.67 1.62 4.37
CA LEU A 71 12.88 2.12 5.03
C LEU A 71 13.62 0.95 5.69
N ASN A 72 14.87 0.73 5.30
CA ASN A 72 15.73 -0.25 5.98
C ASN A 72 16.24 0.35 7.29
N LEU A 73 16.07 -0.34 8.42
CA LEU A 73 16.48 0.16 9.74
C LEU A 73 17.97 -0.07 10.04
N THR A 74 18.64 -0.96 9.29
CA THR A 74 20.06 -1.29 9.49
C THR A 74 20.94 -0.47 8.54
N ARG A 75 21.72 0.47 9.08
CA ARG A 75 22.70 1.27 8.33
C ARG A 75 24.04 0.50 8.29
N THR A 76 24.24 -0.35 7.28
CA THR A 76 25.56 -0.94 7.01
C THR A 76 25.76 -1.03 5.51
N GLY A 77 26.81 -0.38 5.00
CA GLY A 77 27.00 0.00 3.59
C GLY A 77 27.31 -1.11 2.60
N GLU A 78 26.72 -2.31 2.74
CA GLU A 78 27.03 -3.46 1.86
C GLU A 78 25.82 -4.08 1.16
N ASN A 79 24.59 -3.61 1.37
CA ASN A 79 23.42 -4.20 0.69
C ASN A 79 22.46 -3.14 0.16
N VAL A 80 21.90 -3.42 -1.01
CA VAL A 80 21.07 -2.55 -1.87
C VAL A 80 20.08 -1.74 -1.02
N HIS A 81 20.33 -0.43 -0.91
CA HIS A 81 19.41 0.50 -0.29
C HIS A 81 18.21 0.71 -1.23
N LEU A 82 17.23 -0.20 -1.20
CA LEU A 82 15.96 -0.02 -1.90
C LEU A 82 15.11 0.99 -1.10
N HIS A 83 15.41 2.27 -1.27
CA HIS A 83 14.50 3.35 -0.93
C HIS A 83 13.52 3.54 -2.07
N THR A 84 12.45 2.76 -2.05
CA THR A 84 11.33 2.92 -2.99
C THR A 84 10.17 3.55 -2.25
N THR A 85 9.61 4.59 -2.87
CA THR A 85 8.34 5.19 -2.46
C THR A 85 7.29 4.77 -3.49
N ASN A 86 6.25 4.09 -3.03
CA ASN A 86 5.15 3.65 -3.86
C ASN A 86 3.99 4.63 -3.68
N LEU A 87 3.46 5.13 -4.78
CA LEU A 87 2.27 5.96 -4.79
C LEU A 87 1.16 5.23 -5.56
N ASN A 88 0.03 5.00 -4.92
CA ASN A 88 -1.15 4.44 -5.56
C ASN A 88 -2.25 5.50 -5.64
N LEU A 89 -2.91 5.58 -6.79
CA LEU A 89 -4.14 6.35 -6.96
C LEU A 89 -5.20 5.43 -7.57
N THR A 90 -6.32 5.29 -6.87
CA THR A 90 -7.47 4.49 -7.30
C THR A 90 -8.71 5.36 -7.37
N TYR A 91 -9.55 5.15 -8.38
CA TYR A 91 -10.89 5.72 -8.46
C TYR A 91 -11.92 4.60 -8.48
N SER A 92 -13.05 4.77 -7.79
CA SER A 92 -14.15 3.80 -7.77
C SER A 92 -15.44 4.48 -8.22
N HIS A 93 -16.10 3.87 -9.20
CA HIS A 93 -17.40 4.32 -9.68
C HIS A 93 -18.35 3.15 -9.88
N ASP A 94 -19.52 3.24 -9.26
CA ASP A 94 -20.58 2.26 -9.38
C ASP A 94 -21.50 2.62 -10.55
N TRP A 95 -21.54 1.75 -11.56
CA TRP A 95 -22.45 1.86 -12.68
C TRP A 95 -23.41 0.68 -12.72
N LYS A 96 -24.65 0.91 -12.27
CA LYS A 96 -25.71 -0.10 -12.16
C LYS A 96 -25.30 -1.27 -11.26
N LYS A 97 -24.89 -2.40 -11.85
CA LYS A 97 -24.48 -3.63 -11.18
C LYS A 97 -22.99 -3.91 -11.30
N VAL A 98 -22.23 -2.99 -11.91
CA VAL A 98 -20.80 -3.13 -12.16
C VAL A 98 -20.09 -2.00 -11.46
N ARG A 99 -19.08 -2.33 -10.68
CA ARG A 99 -18.15 -1.36 -10.12
C ARG A 99 -16.88 -1.33 -10.96
N ILE A 100 -16.47 -0.12 -11.33
CA ILE A 100 -15.32 0.13 -12.18
C ILE A 100 -14.25 0.80 -11.31
N GLU A 101 -13.09 0.15 -11.20
CA GLU A 101 -12.00 0.58 -10.33
C GLU A 101 -10.68 0.65 -11.11
N PRO A 102 -10.39 1.74 -11.86
CA PRO A 102 -9.06 1.99 -12.38
C PRO A 102 -8.10 2.38 -11.26
N SER A 103 -6.87 1.88 -11.33
CA SER A 103 -5.78 2.27 -10.45
C SER A 103 -4.49 2.53 -11.22
N ILE A 104 -3.63 3.37 -10.65
CA ILE A 104 -2.25 3.54 -11.09
C ILE A 104 -1.32 3.49 -9.88
N ASP A 105 -0.24 2.76 -10.04
CA ASP A 105 0.85 2.60 -9.09
C ASP A 105 2.10 3.21 -9.70
N ALA A 106 2.76 4.12 -8.98
CA ALA A 106 4.04 4.68 -9.36
C ALA A 106 5.08 4.27 -8.32
N TYR A 107 6.19 3.70 -8.80
CA TYR A 107 7.32 3.27 -8.00
C TYR A 107 8.45 4.26 -8.22
N LEU A 108 8.67 5.11 -7.21
CA LEU A 108 9.72 6.12 -7.23
C LEU A 108 10.96 5.55 -6.55
N ASN A 109 11.98 5.24 -7.35
CA ASN A 109 13.22 4.66 -6.87
C ASN A 109 14.22 5.77 -6.50
N GLN A 110 14.90 5.60 -5.38
CA GLN A 110 16.01 6.47 -4.95
C GLN A 110 17.29 5.65 -4.91
N PRO A 111 17.89 5.34 -6.08
CA PRO A 111 19.09 4.52 -6.13
C PRO A 111 20.31 5.24 -5.50
N PRO A 112 21.28 4.49 -4.95
CA PRO A 112 22.59 5.03 -4.57
C PRO A 112 23.32 5.64 -5.78
N GLU A 113 24.27 6.54 -5.51
CA GLU A 113 25.14 7.09 -6.56
C GLU A 113 25.83 5.96 -7.34
N GLY A 114 25.78 6.06 -8.68
CA GLY A 114 26.36 5.06 -9.59
C GLY A 114 25.40 3.95 -10.05
N PHE A 115 24.18 3.88 -9.51
CA PHE A 115 23.15 2.93 -9.96
C PHE A 115 22.06 3.64 -10.77
N HIS A 116 21.69 3.06 -11.93
CA HIS A 116 20.58 3.54 -12.74
C HIS A 116 19.35 2.67 -12.47
N ASP A 117 18.42 3.22 -11.68
CA ASP A 117 17.12 2.60 -11.39
C ASP A 117 16.02 3.64 -11.69
N PRO A 118 15.43 3.63 -12.90
CA PRO A 118 14.44 4.62 -13.29
C PRO A 118 13.11 4.40 -12.55
N ASN A 119 12.34 5.47 -12.39
CA ASN A 119 10.97 5.38 -11.88
C ASN A 119 10.13 4.51 -12.82
N THR A 120 9.32 3.64 -12.24
CA THR A 120 8.40 2.75 -12.97
C THR A 120 6.96 2.98 -12.54
N GLY A 121 6.01 2.44 -13.28
CA GLY A 121 4.61 2.47 -12.90
C GLY A 121 3.80 1.38 -13.56
N GLU A 122 2.68 1.03 -12.92
CA GLU A 122 1.72 0.02 -13.35
C GLU A 122 0.33 0.65 -13.35
N ALA A 123 -0.46 0.39 -14.38
CA ALA A 123 -1.86 0.78 -14.41
C ALA A 123 -2.72 -0.49 -14.42
N SER A 124 -3.79 -0.48 -13.63
CA SER A 124 -4.70 -1.62 -13.52
C SER A 124 -6.15 -1.19 -13.65
N LEU A 125 -7.00 -2.11 -14.06
CA LEU A 125 -8.45 -1.92 -14.09
C LEU A 125 -9.11 -3.15 -13.50
N LYS A 126 -9.93 -2.93 -12.47
CA LYS A 126 -10.75 -3.97 -11.88
C LYS A 126 -12.22 -3.69 -12.17
N LEU A 127 -12.92 -4.76 -12.52
CA LEU A 127 -14.37 -4.78 -12.74
C LEU A 127 -14.95 -5.83 -11.80
N SER A 128 -15.94 -5.47 -10.99
CA SER A 128 -16.60 -6.38 -10.05
C SER A 128 -18.10 -6.18 -10.02
#